data_AF-A0A350D8J1-F1
#
_entry.id   AF-A0A350D8J1-F1
#
_cell.length_a   1.000
_cell.length_b   1.000
_cell.length_c   1.000
_cell.angle_alpha   90.00
_cell.angle_beta   90.00
_cell.angle_gamma   90.00
#
_symmetry.space_group_name_H-M   'P 1'
#
loop_
_entity.id
_entity.type
_entity.pdbx_description
1 polymer ?
#
loop_
_entity_poly.entity_id
_entity_poly.type
_entity_poly.pdbx_seq_one_letter_code
_entity_poly.pdbx_strand_id
1 'polypeptide(L)'
;MNIDEGIEFDEEAQYKHWRKMTEKGRLRAVIDPDDFEGWKNLLIDQLHKKALSKYLCLRGDEKTLDLGCGTGRITSWLANEVLFIVGLDPVDQMISLAKKESLNKNNARFIQASGSKLPFKDGCLDITICCYVLCNILGDKFIKTVTEIARVLREGGNLLLIDKIGSGWVYRGDDGYITRQRRLGDYLKSFLKVGLDIEVYRPVRGSHQVIEKTKLLELRSKFSISEIPCLIEKIAEAILLMNEDVREIEMTEGVYIDYILLFKKRKRRHRNKTEIEVSVAKDFSEEEWLALSQSNEITFYHSNEWRKVLETTYGGCKSIVIKFKLSEERIVYLPGLWVGVLQNGKGWIESSYAGTYGGLVSVHSIGYRDIELILKALKSVFEGLNIGGISIIPNPISTVNLPLLYKKGRSYTHILDINKEFNEIWNHNFTSYARNRCRKAEKCGVKIYVDNSTEAFLDYYEMYLDSAKRWGRKNPPYPLEFFINIAKIASKMVKLWVAELDNKRIAGILLFYGGDQVIYGSGAFYKQYAFSSPNNLLIKEAIRDACRKWGYFNFGSSLVGGRELVGVRQFKESFGPKKIDYNFYQILGT
;
A
#
# COMPACT_ATOMS: atom_id res chain seq x y z
N MET A 1 -3.01 2.43 27.73
CA MET A 1 -2.38 1.11 27.96
C MET A 1 -0.89 1.24 27.80
N ASN A 2 -0.17 0.99 28.89
CA ASN A 2 1.27 0.84 28.90
C ASN A 2 1.57 -0.45 28.13
N ILE A 3 2.38 -0.38 27.07
CA ILE A 3 2.56 -1.55 26.18
C ILE A 3 3.30 -2.67 26.92
N ASP A 4 4.10 -2.33 27.93
CA ASP A 4 4.93 -3.22 28.75
C ASP A 4 4.34 -3.49 30.16
N GLU A 5 3.01 -3.35 30.34
CA GLU A 5 2.33 -3.55 31.63
C GLU A 5 2.61 -4.95 32.21
N GLY A 6 3.08 -5.01 33.47
CA GLY A 6 3.44 -6.26 34.16
C GLY A 6 4.88 -6.76 33.95
N ILE A 7 5.73 -6.03 33.20
CA ILE A 7 7.15 -6.37 33.06
C ILE A 7 7.99 -5.52 34.01
N GLU A 8 8.58 -6.15 35.02
CA GLU A 8 9.55 -5.51 35.90
C GLU A 8 10.86 -5.26 35.13
N PHE A 9 11.29 -3.99 35.05
CA PHE A 9 12.48 -3.57 34.31
C PHE A 9 13.54 -3.05 35.27
N ASP A 10 14.62 -3.81 35.43
CA ASP A 10 15.80 -3.41 36.19
C ASP A 10 16.86 -2.81 35.23
N GLU A 11 17.10 -1.51 35.36
CA GLU A 11 18.11 -0.82 34.55
C GLU A 11 19.54 -1.22 34.89
N GLU A 12 19.84 -1.51 36.15
CA GLU A 12 21.21 -1.84 36.55
C GLU A 12 21.58 -3.23 36.02
N ALA A 13 20.63 -4.17 36.04
CA ALA A 13 20.80 -5.47 35.38
C ALA A 13 21.07 -5.32 33.87
N GLN A 14 20.33 -4.45 33.18
CA GLN A 14 20.55 -4.14 31.76
C GLN A 14 21.96 -3.59 31.50
N TYR A 15 22.41 -2.60 32.28
CA TYR A 15 23.73 -2.02 32.12
C TYR A 15 24.86 -2.98 32.48
N LYS A 16 24.65 -3.85 33.48
CA LYS A 16 25.58 -4.91 33.83
C LYS A 16 25.74 -5.92 32.68
N HIS A 17 24.64 -6.31 32.05
CA HIS A 17 24.66 -7.18 30.86
C HIS A 17 25.49 -6.55 29.73
N TRP A 18 25.17 -5.32 29.34
CA TRP A 18 25.89 -4.63 28.26
C TRP A 18 27.35 -4.35 28.59
N ARG A 19 27.70 -4.09 29.86
CA ARG A 19 29.10 -4.03 30.31
C ARG A 19 29.84 -5.34 30.02
N LYS A 20 29.26 -6.48 30.38
CA LYS A 20 29.84 -7.81 30.10
C LYS A 20 29.99 -8.07 28.60
N MET A 21 29.06 -7.59 27.78
CA MET A 21 29.15 -7.74 26.32
C MET A 21 30.37 -7.04 25.71
N THR A 22 30.89 -5.97 26.33
CA THR A 22 32.07 -5.26 25.82
C THR A 22 33.32 -6.14 25.72
N GLU A 23 33.41 -7.19 26.55
CA GLU A 23 34.52 -8.16 26.53
C GLU A 23 34.52 -9.05 25.28
N LYS A 24 33.41 -9.10 24.53
CA LYS A 24 33.25 -9.98 23.36
C LYS A 24 33.83 -9.40 22.07
N GLY A 25 34.22 -8.12 22.08
CA GLY A 25 34.77 -7.40 20.91
C GLY A 25 33.70 -6.72 20.05
N ARG A 26 34.15 -5.94 19.05
CA ARG A 26 33.37 -4.91 18.34
C ARG A 26 31.93 -5.28 17.95
N LEU A 27 31.75 -6.21 17.00
CA LEU A 27 30.41 -6.55 16.49
C LEU A 27 29.69 -7.57 17.39
N ARG A 28 30.44 -8.48 18.01
CA ARG A 28 29.91 -9.50 18.92
C ARG A 28 29.26 -8.88 20.16
N ALA A 29 29.77 -7.74 20.62
CA ALA A 29 29.20 -7.01 21.74
C ALA A 29 27.79 -6.45 21.46
N VAL A 30 27.39 -6.27 20.20
CA VAL A 30 26.18 -5.49 19.84
C VAL A 30 25.26 -6.17 18.82
N ILE A 31 25.65 -7.28 18.20
CA ILE A 31 24.84 -8.02 17.23
C ILE A 31 24.58 -9.45 17.72
N ASP A 32 25.60 -10.30 17.70
CA ASP A 32 25.53 -11.69 18.16
C ASP A 32 26.82 -12.07 18.90
N PRO A 33 26.77 -12.29 20.22
CA PRO A 33 27.94 -12.65 21.01
C PRO A 33 28.48 -14.05 20.66
N ASP A 34 27.70 -14.93 20.05
CA ASP A 34 28.08 -16.31 19.78
C ASP A 34 28.70 -16.50 18.38
N ASP A 35 28.81 -15.43 17.59
CA ASP A 35 29.47 -15.46 16.29
C ASP A 35 30.99 -15.24 16.42
N PHE A 36 31.70 -16.29 16.85
CA PHE A 36 33.16 -16.28 17.03
C PHE A 36 33.94 -16.08 15.71
N GLU A 37 33.38 -16.52 14.59
CA GLU A 37 34.00 -16.37 13.26
C GLU A 37 33.74 -14.97 12.65
N GLY A 38 32.73 -14.25 13.15
CA GLY A 38 32.45 -12.85 12.81
C GLY A 38 31.69 -12.60 11.51
N TRP A 39 31.44 -13.63 10.69
CA TRP A 39 30.82 -13.50 9.36
C TRP A 39 29.34 -13.12 9.43
N LYS A 40 28.60 -13.72 10.37
CA LYS A 40 27.18 -13.43 10.56
C LYS A 40 27.04 -11.98 10.99
N ASN A 41 27.84 -11.56 11.96
CA ASN A 41 27.88 -10.19 12.44
C ASN A 41 28.27 -9.20 11.36
N LEU A 42 29.26 -9.53 10.52
CA LEU A 42 29.68 -8.69 9.39
C LEU A 42 28.56 -8.56 8.35
N LEU A 43 27.89 -9.65 7.98
CA LEU A 43 26.75 -9.61 7.07
C LEU A 43 25.60 -8.75 7.62
N ILE A 44 25.27 -8.90 8.89
CA ILE A 44 24.21 -8.11 9.54
C ILE A 44 24.59 -6.63 9.58
N ASP A 45 25.83 -6.33 9.93
CA ASP A 45 26.34 -4.96 9.93
C ASP A 45 26.21 -4.31 8.54
N GLN A 46 26.58 -5.04 7.48
CA GLN A 46 26.44 -4.58 6.09
C GLN A 46 24.97 -4.43 5.66
N LEU A 47 24.10 -5.38 6.01
CA LEU A 47 22.66 -5.29 5.75
C LEU A 47 22.05 -4.06 6.42
N HIS A 48 22.38 -3.80 7.69
CA HIS A 48 21.90 -2.62 8.39
C HIS A 48 22.41 -1.33 7.74
N LYS A 49 23.70 -1.25 7.42
CA LYS A 49 24.29 -0.06 6.77
C LYS A 49 23.67 0.21 5.40
N LYS A 50 23.49 -0.82 4.56
CA LYS A 50 22.83 -0.67 3.26
C LYS A 50 21.34 -0.34 3.37
N ALA A 51 20.64 -0.93 4.33
CA ALA A 51 19.26 -0.57 4.60
C ALA A 51 19.17 0.91 5.03
N LEU A 52 20.04 1.37 5.92
CA LEU A 52 20.10 2.77 6.34
C LEU A 52 20.43 3.69 5.15
N SER A 53 21.50 3.41 4.40
CA SER A 53 21.93 4.28 3.28
C SER A 53 20.86 4.43 2.20
N LYS A 54 20.08 3.38 1.94
CA LYS A 54 18.98 3.41 0.97
C LYS A 54 17.91 4.46 1.31
N TYR A 55 17.67 4.73 2.59
CA TYR A 55 16.61 5.66 3.03
C TYR A 55 17.17 6.96 3.64
N LEU A 56 18.49 7.05 3.83
CA LEU A 56 19.17 8.28 4.22
C LEU A 56 19.40 9.15 2.98
N CYS A 57 18.56 10.17 2.80
CA CYS A 57 18.82 11.24 1.84
C CYS A 57 19.75 12.28 2.49
N LEU A 58 21.06 11.99 2.53
CA LEU A 58 22.06 12.86 3.14
C LEU A 58 22.47 13.98 2.19
N ARG A 59 22.66 15.17 2.74
CA ARG A 59 23.17 16.37 2.04
C ARG A 59 24.60 16.69 2.47
N GLY A 60 25.11 16.03 3.50
CA GLY A 60 26.45 16.25 4.07
C GLY A 60 26.48 17.38 5.09
N ASP A 61 25.36 18.08 5.32
CA ASP A 61 25.24 19.20 6.26
C ASP A 61 24.56 18.81 7.59
N GLU A 62 24.17 17.54 7.74
CA GLU A 62 23.33 17.08 8.83
C GLU A 62 24.04 16.95 10.18
N LYS A 63 23.34 17.35 11.25
CA LYS A 63 23.65 17.04 12.65
C LYS A 63 22.91 15.79 13.06
N THR A 64 23.67 14.73 13.36
CA THR A 64 23.13 13.39 13.53
C THR A 64 23.38 12.85 14.95
N LEU A 65 22.42 12.10 15.48
CA LEU A 65 22.56 11.31 16.70
C LEU A 65 22.48 9.82 16.38
N ASP A 66 23.46 9.05 16.82
CA ASP A 66 23.41 7.58 16.88
C ASP A 66 23.04 7.18 18.33
N LEU A 67 21.75 6.92 18.55
CA LEU A 67 21.18 6.64 19.86
C LEU A 67 21.39 5.16 20.22
N GLY A 68 22.12 4.91 21.31
CA GLY A 68 22.60 3.58 21.70
C GLY A 68 23.68 3.09 20.75
N CYS A 69 24.72 3.90 20.56
CA CYS A 69 25.74 3.65 19.54
C CYS A 69 26.57 2.39 19.79
N GLY A 70 26.55 1.83 21.01
CA GLY A 70 27.33 0.66 21.39
C GLY A 70 28.81 0.87 21.10
N THR A 71 29.40 -0.01 20.30
CA THR A 71 30.80 0.06 19.85
C THR A 71 31.06 1.07 18.72
N GLY A 72 30.10 1.92 18.37
CA GLY A 72 30.25 2.99 17.39
C GLY A 72 30.23 2.52 15.93
N ARG A 73 29.72 1.31 15.64
CA ARG A 73 29.76 0.72 14.28
C ARG A 73 29.02 1.56 13.22
N ILE A 74 27.90 2.19 13.60
CA ILE A 74 27.11 3.08 12.73
C ILE A 74 27.69 4.49 12.80
N THR A 75 28.00 5.01 13.99
CA THR A 75 28.63 6.32 14.17
C THR A 75 29.88 6.50 13.28
N SER A 76 30.84 5.58 13.35
CA SER A 76 32.10 5.64 12.60
C SER A 76 31.89 5.56 11.08
N TRP A 77 30.91 4.76 10.65
CA TRP A 77 30.54 4.63 9.23
C TRP A 77 29.89 5.90 8.69
N LEU A 78 28.89 6.42 9.39
CA LEU A 78 28.10 7.57 8.96
C LEU A 78 28.85 8.89 9.09
N ALA A 79 29.88 8.97 9.94
CA ALA A 79 30.74 10.14 10.08
C ALA A 79 31.37 10.61 8.76
N ASN A 80 31.49 9.75 7.74
CA ASN A 80 32.00 10.18 6.43
C ASN A 80 30.98 10.98 5.59
N GLU A 81 29.70 10.90 5.93
CA GLU A 81 28.60 11.33 5.05
C GLU A 81 27.79 12.51 5.63
N VAL A 82 28.14 12.97 6.84
CA VAL A 82 27.38 14.00 7.56
C VAL A 82 28.31 15.05 8.16
N LEU A 83 27.79 16.25 8.41
CA LEU A 83 28.55 17.34 9.01
C LEU A 83 29.09 16.96 10.39
N PHE A 84 28.22 16.40 11.23
CA PHE A 84 28.53 16.09 12.61
C PHE A 84 27.68 14.94 13.13
N ILE A 85 28.30 14.03 13.88
CA ILE A 85 27.58 12.91 14.50
C ILE A 85 27.98 12.70 15.97
N VAL A 86 26.98 12.47 16.80
CA VAL A 86 27.16 12.10 18.22
C VAL A 86 26.70 10.67 18.43
N GLY A 87 27.60 9.79 18.85
CA GLY A 87 27.25 8.49 19.42
C GLY A 87 26.93 8.62 20.90
N LEU A 88 25.75 8.17 21.31
CA LEU A 88 25.32 8.17 22.70
C LEU A 88 25.04 6.76 23.17
N ASP A 89 25.58 6.37 24.33
CA ASP A 89 25.29 5.07 24.96
C ASP A 89 25.33 5.23 26.49
N PRO A 90 24.45 4.55 27.26
CA PRO A 90 24.49 4.65 28.71
C PRO A 90 25.70 3.95 29.35
N VAL A 91 26.33 3.01 28.65
CA VAL A 91 27.45 2.21 29.16
C VAL A 91 28.79 2.84 28.76
N ASP A 92 29.55 3.34 29.73
CA ASP A 92 30.83 4.02 29.48
C ASP A 92 31.88 3.13 28.78
N GLN A 93 31.86 1.82 29.06
CA GLN A 93 32.72 0.85 28.39
C GLN A 93 32.41 0.74 26.88
N MET A 94 31.14 0.87 26.48
CA MET A 94 30.74 0.93 25.06
C MET A 94 31.29 2.20 24.41
N ILE A 95 31.13 3.35 25.08
CA ILE A 95 31.68 4.63 24.64
C ILE A 95 33.20 4.57 24.45
N SER A 96 33.91 3.91 25.37
CA SER A 96 35.36 3.71 25.28
C SER A 96 35.76 2.89 24.05
N LEU A 97 34.99 1.86 23.70
CA LEU A 97 35.19 1.09 22.46
C LEU A 97 34.86 1.93 21.21
N ALA A 98 33.76 2.67 21.23
CA ALA A 98 33.32 3.52 20.12
C ALA A 98 34.33 4.62 19.76
N LYS A 99 34.94 5.24 20.78
CA LYS A 99 36.04 6.21 20.61
C LYS A 99 37.25 5.58 19.91
N LYS A 100 37.64 4.35 20.29
CA LYS A 100 38.74 3.62 19.65
C LYS A 100 38.44 3.30 18.18
N GLU A 101 37.21 2.94 17.86
CA GLU A 101 36.74 2.64 16.50
C GLU A 101 36.62 3.87 15.58
N SER A 102 36.74 5.07 16.14
CA SER A 102 36.49 6.33 15.43
C SER A 102 37.67 7.31 15.56
N LEU A 103 38.86 6.82 15.89
CA LEU A 103 40.06 7.65 16.10
C LEU A 103 40.40 8.53 14.88
N ASN A 104 40.03 8.10 13.67
CA ASN A 104 40.24 8.84 12.43
C ASN A 104 39.04 9.72 12.01
N LYS A 105 38.03 9.91 12.87
CA LYS A 105 36.81 10.66 12.56
C LYS A 105 36.75 11.95 13.37
N ASN A 106 37.20 13.05 12.77
CA ASN A 106 37.29 14.35 13.45
C ASN A 106 35.92 14.97 13.81
N ASN A 107 34.87 14.58 13.09
CA ASN A 107 33.49 15.05 13.25
C ASN A 107 32.59 14.11 14.06
N ALA A 108 33.14 13.02 14.62
CA ALA A 108 32.43 12.13 15.53
C ALA A 108 32.72 12.49 16.99
N ARG A 109 31.67 12.52 17.82
CA ARG A 109 31.76 12.69 19.28
C ARG A 109 31.00 11.57 19.97
N PHE A 110 31.44 11.21 21.18
CA PHE A 110 30.83 10.13 21.95
C PHE A 110 30.53 10.61 23.36
N ILE A 111 29.29 10.39 23.82
CA ILE A 111 28.82 10.82 25.12
C ILE A 111 28.14 9.69 25.87
N GLN A 112 28.42 9.58 27.17
CA GLN A 112 27.70 8.69 28.04
C GLN A 112 26.41 9.38 28.52
N ALA A 113 25.25 8.86 28.13
CA ALA A 113 23.96 9.38 28.60
C ALA A 113 22.83 8.36 28.39
N SER A 114 21.70 8.57 29.07
CA SER A 114 20.49 7.75 28.87
C SER A 114 19.65 8.30 27.73
N GLY A 115 19.13 7.40 26.87
CA GLY A 115 18.19 7.78 25.82
C GLY A 115 16.88 8.38 26.34
N SER A 116 16.53 8.11 27.61
CA SER A 116 15.34 8.65 28.28
C SER A 116 15.50 10.10 28.78
N LYS A 117 16.72 10.65 28.69
CA LYS A 117 17.06 12.03 29.04
C LYS A 117 18.26 12.49 28.22
N LEU A 118 17.99 12.98 27.01
CA LEU A 118 19.01 13.37 26.05
C LEU A 118 19.60 14.74 26.39
N PRO A 119 20.94 14.90 26.47
CA PRO A 119 21.60 16.16 26.82
C PRO A 119 21.69 17.14 25.64
N PHE A 120 20.61 17.23 24.84
CA PHE A 120 20.53 18.07 23.66
C PHE A 120 19.37 19.06 23.78
N LYS A 121 19.51 20.21 23.11
CA LYS A 121 18.44 21.20 23.01
C LYS A 121 17.31 20.68 22.12
N ASP A 122 16.11 21.23 22.31
CA ASP A 122 14.98 20.94 21.44
C ASP A 122 15.31 21.30 19.99
N GLY A 123 14.93 20.42 19.06
CA GLY A 123 15.03 20.71 17.63
C GLY A 123 16.43 20.94 17.07
N CYS A 124 17.48 20.46 17.73
CA CYS A 124 18.86 20.72 17.30
C CYS A 124 19.46 19.66 16.36
N LEU A 125 18.77 18.54 16.13
CA LEU A 125 19.24 17.43 15.30
C LEU A 125 18.43 17.30 14.01
N ASP A 126 19.12 17.03 12.90
CA ASP A 126 18.52 16.72 11.60
C ASP A 126 18.06 15.27 11.54
N ILE A 127 18.89 14.35 12.06
CA ILE A 127 18.72 12.91 11.95
C ILE A 127 19.01 12.23 13.29
N THR A 128 18.17 11.26 13.66
CA THR A 128 18.46 10.31 14.75
C THR A 128 18.43 8.90 14.17
N ILE A 129 19.50 8.15 14.36
CA ILE A 129 19.58 6.72 14.07
C ILE A 129 19.41 5.96 15.37
N CYS A 130 18.66 4.87 15.33
CA CYS A 130 18.48 3.98 16.47
C CYS A 130 18.47 2.54 15.96
N CYS A 131 19.49 1.74 16.27
CA CYS A 131 19.64 0.40 15.71
C CYS A 131 19.82 -0.63 16.82
N TYR A 132 18.86 -1.53 17.00
CA TYR A 132 18.85 -2.58 18.04
C TYR A 132 18.90 -2.06 19.47
N VAL A 133 18.22 -0.95 19.73
CA VAL A 133 18.27 -0.28 21.04
C VAL A 133 16.92 -0.33 21.73
N LEU A 134 15.84 0.05 21.03
CA LEU A 134 14.54 0.18 21.67
C LEU A 134 14.00 -1.15 22.18
N CYS A 135 14.27 -2.28 21.52
CA CYS A 135 13.94 -3.62 22.03
C CYS A 135 14.47 -3.89 23.44
N ASN A 136 15.51 -3.18 23.88
CA ASN A 136 16.15 -3.35 25.20
C ASN A 136 15.74 -2.28 26.22
N ILE A 137 14.87 -1.34 25.84
CA ILE A 137 14.34 -0.30 26.73
C ILE A 137 12.85 -0.56 26.92
N LEU A 138 12.39 -0.91 28.11
CA LEU A 138 11.00 -1.28 28.39
C LEU A 138 10.31 -0.28 29.35
N GLY A 139 8.99 -0.40 29.45
CA GLY A 139 8.16 0.34 30.40
C GLY A 139 8.13 1.84 30.10
N ASP A 140 8.03 2.64 31.16
CA ASP A 140 7.95 4.10 31.05
C ASP A 140 9.18 4.70 30.38
N LYS A 141 10.34 4.05 30.48
CA LYS A 141 11.57 4.50 29.82
C LYS A 141 11.47 4.44 28.31
N PHE A 142 10.77 3.46 27.75
CA PHE A 142 10.55 3.40 26.31
C PHE A 142 9.82 4.66 25.84
N ILE A 143 8.73 5.03 26.53
CA ILE A 143 7.94 6.22 26.21
C ILE A 143 8.76 7.51 26.41
N LYS A 144 9.55 7.61 27.49
CA LYS A 144 10.45 8.75 27.72
C LYS A 144 11.50 8.87 26.61
N THR A 145 12.14 7.77 26.21
CA THR A 145 13.12 7.75 25.12
C THR A 145 12.49 8.17 23.80
N VAL A 146 11.32 7.64 23.45
CA VAL A 146 10.59 8.04 22.23
C VAL A 146 10.24 9.54 22.26
N THR A 147 9.85 10.06 23.42
CA THR A 147 9.56 11.49 23.62
C THR A 147 10.81 12.35 23.44
N GLU A 148 11.95 11.93 24.00
CA GLU A 148 13.22 12.64 23.87
C GLU A 148 13.73 12.63 22.44
N ILE A 149 13.65 11.51 21.72
CA ILE A 149 13.98 11.43 20.28
C ILE A 149 13.18 12.47 19.50
N ALA A 150 11.86 12.52 19.73
CA ALA A 150 11.00 13.50 19.08
C ALA A 150 11.37 14.93 19.49
N ARG A 151 11.71 15.20 20.75
CA ARG A 151 12.08 16.53 21.24
C ARG A 151 13.31 17.08 20.54
N VAL A 152 14.38 16.29 20.47
CA VAL A 152 15.70 16.74 19.95
C VAL A 152 15.74 16.87 18.43
N LEU A 153 14.92 16.12 17.70
CA LEU A 153 14.79 16.26 16.25
C LEU A 153 14.20 17.62 15.88
N ARG A 154 14.73 18.30 14.87
CA ARG A 154 14.09 19.49 14.31
C ARG A 154 12.85 19.11 13.52
N GLU A 155 12.04 20.11 13.23
CA GLU A 155 10.91 19.94 12.34
C GLU A 155 11.33 19.47 10.95
N GLY A 156 10.64 18.44 10.44
CA GLY A 156 11.01 17.76 9.21
C GLY A 156 12.27 16.90 9.30
N GLY A 157 12.90 16.80 10.48
CA GLY A 157 14.02 15.89 10.75
C GLY A 157 13.57 14.43 10.80
N ASN A 158 14.52 13.52 10.59
CA ASN A 158 14.23 12.10 10.37
C ASN A 158 14.71 11.23 11.55
N LEU A 159 13.91 10.25 11.94
CA LEU A 159 14.33 9.11 12.76
C LEU A 159 14.41 7.88 11.84
N LEU A 160 15.56 7.23 11.77
CA LEU A 160 15.67 5.89 11.20
C LEU A 160 15.89 4.87 12.32
N LEU A 161 15.00 3.90 12.38
CA LEU A 161 15.00 2.83 13.37
C LEU A 161 15.19 1.50 12.66
N ILE A 162 16.18 0.70 13.08
CA ILE A 162 16.24 -0.73 12.76
C ILE A 162 16.06 -1.50 14.05
N ASP A 163 15.05 -2.35 14.12
CA ASP A 163 14.78 -3.14 15.32
C ASP A 163 14.16 -4.51 15.03
N LYS A 164 14.24 -5.39 16.04
CA LYS A 164 13.70 -6.75 16.02
C LYS A 164 12.19 -6.72 16.26
N ILE A 165 11.41 -6.85 15.20
CA ILE A 165 9.94 -6.84 15.27
C ILE A 165 9.42 -8.28 15.31
N GLY A 166 8.57 -8.57 16.28
CA GLY A 166 8.01 -9.92 16.50
C GLY A 166 6.59 -9.89 17.07
N SER A 167 6.17 -11.02 17.65
CA SER A 167 4.84 -11.24 18.21
C SER A 167 4.57 -10.52 19.54
N GLY A 168 5.54 -9.77 20.06
CA GLY A 168 5.51 -9.16 21.39
C GLY A 168 6.29 -9.94 22.45
N TRP A 169 6.97 -11.02 22.04
CA TRP A 169 7.74 -11.93 22.91
C TRP A 169 8.83 -11.21 23.71
N VAL A 170 9.02 -11.66 24.96
CA VAL A 170 9.98 -11.11 25.92
C VAL A 170 10.96 -12.21 26.30
N TYR A 171 12.24 -11.95 26.08
CA TYR A 171 13.33 -12.76 26.61
C TYR A 171 13.74 -12.27 27.98
N ARG A 172 14.02 -13.19 28.90
CA ARG A 172 14.65 -12.91 30.20
C ARG A 172 15.89 -13.78 30.34
N GLY A 173 17.04 -13.16 30.51
CA GLY A 173 18.30 -13.83 30.80
C GLY A 173 18.49 -14.06 32.29
N ASP A 174 19.35 -15.02 32.64
CA ASP A 174 19.67 -15.38 34.02
C ASP A 174 20.36 -14.24 34.79
N ASP A 175 20.95 -13.28 34.09
CA ASP A 175 21.58 -12.09 34.65
C ASP A 175 20.63 -10.90 34.84
N GLY A 176 19.32 -11.12 34.65
CA GLY A 176 18.29 -10.10 34.73
C GLY A 176 18.15 -9.24 33.47
N TYR A 177 18.90 -9.55 32.40
CA TYR A 177 18.74 -8.91 31.11
C TYR A 177 17.36 -9.21 30.51
N ILE A 178 16.69 -8.20 29.97
CA ILE A 178 15.38 -8.35 29.34
C ILE A 178 15.40 -7.69 27.97
N THR A 179 14.87 -8.36 26.96
CA THR A 179 14.62 -7.74 25.65
C THR A 179 13.25 -8.13 25.13
N ARG A 180 12.61 -7.23 24.40
CA ARG A 180 11.26 -7.43 23.86
C ARG A 180 11.24 -7.21 22.36
N GLN A 181 10.79 -8.25 21.66
CA GLN A 181 10.48 -8.18 20.24
C GLN A 181 9.10 -7.54 20.08
N ARG A 182 9.05 -6.20 20.06
CA ARG A 182 7.77 -5.47 19.98
C ARG A 182 7.07 -5.72 18.66
N ARG A 183 5.73 -5.59 18.68
CA ARG A 183 4.93 -5.61 17.46
C ARG A 183 5.15 -4.31 16.70
N LEU A 184 5.07 -4.36 15.36
CA LEU A 184 5.19 -3.17 14.52
C LEU A 184 4.22 -2.08 14.97
N GLY A 185 2.96 -2.43 15.20
CA GLY A 185 1.91 -1.51 15.65
C GLY A 185 2.22 -0.77 16.96
N ASP A 186 3.05 -1.34 17.84
CA ASP A 186 3.43 -0.73 19.11
C ASP A 186 4.42 0.42 18.89
N TYR A 187 5.41 0.23 18.02
CA TYR A 187 6.30 1.30 17.57
C TYR A 187 5.49 2.41 16.89
N LEU A 188 4.66 2.06 15.89
CA LEU A 188 3.88 3.03 15.13
C LEU A 188 3.03 3.93 16.04
N LYS A 189 2.26 3.33 16.95
CA LYS A 189 1.41 4.08 17.89
C LYS A 189 2.23 5.00 18.79
N SER A 190 3.41 4.56 19.23
CA SER A 190 4.23 5.31 20.20
C SER A 190 4.91 6.52 19.55
N PHE A 191 5.46 6.36 18.34
CA PHE A 191 6.06 7.45 17.59
C PHE A 191 5.04 8.46 17.07
N LEU A 192 3.88 7.99 16.58
CA LEU A 192 2.81 8.89 16.12
C LEU A 192 2.29 9.82 17.24
N LYS A 193 2.22 9.32 18.49
CA LYS A 193 1.78 10.10 19.66
C LYS A 193 2.70 11.29 19.96
N VAL A 194 3.99 11.16 19.67
CA VAL A 194 4.99 12.22 19.93
C VAL A 194 5.28 13.08 18.69
N GLY A 195 4.47 12.93 17.62
CA GLY A 195 4.56 13.75 16.41
C GLY A 195 5.62 13.30 15.41
N LEU A 196 5.97 12.02 15.41
CA LEU A 196 6.81 11.39 14.40
C LEU A 196 5.93 10.56 13.46
N ASP A 197 5.77 11.01 12.22
CA ASP A 197 4.98 10.33 11.18
C ASP A 197 5.81 9.30 10.45
N ILE A 198 5.22 8.15 10.10
CA ILE A 198 5.95 7.12 9.36
C ILE A 198 5.95 7.40 7.86
N GLU A 199 7.13 7.32 7.24
CA GLU A 199 7.35 7.46 5.80
C GLU A 199 7.66 6.08 5.17
N VAL A 200 8.46 5.26 5.84
CA VAL A 200 8.87 3.93 5.34
C VAL A 200 8.79 2.90 6.46
N TYR A 201 8.34 1.68 6.12
CA TYR A 201 8.59 0.48 6.91
C TYR A 201 8.86 -0.69 5.96
N ARG A 202 10.02 -1.34 6.08
CA ARG A 202 10.39 -2.47 5.21
C ARG A 202 11.11 -3.56 6.00
N PRO A 203 10.87 -4.84 5.68
CA PRO A 203 11.68 -5.92 6.23
C PRO A 203 13.11 -5.81 5.69
N VAL A 204 14.09 -6.06 6.56
CA VAL A 204 15.52 -6.11 6.24
C VAL A 204 15.98 -7.57 6.17
N ARG A 205 15.65 -8.37 7.19
CA ARG A 205 15.87 -9.83 7.23
C ARG A 205 15.00 -10.51 8.28
N GLY A 206 14.61 -11.76 8.05
CA GLY A 206 14.03 -12.63 9.08
C GLY A 206 15.09 -13.28 9.96
N SER A 207 14.73 -13.67 11.19
CA SER A 207 15.61 -14.39 12.13
C SER A 207 16.12 -15.73 11.58
N HIS A 208 15.36 -16.38 10.68
CA HIS A 208 15.72 -17.63 10.00
C HIS A 208 16.49 -17.45 8.69
N GLN A 209 16.56 -16.21 8.15
CA GLN A 209 17.20 -15.93 6.85
C GLN A 209 18.73 -15.73 6.96
N VAL A 210 19.33 -16.09 8.09
CA VAL A 210 20.79 -16.12 8.21
C VAL A 210 21.31 -17.28 7.37
N ILE A 211 22.21 -17.01 6.42
CA ILE A 211 22.87 -18.06 5.62
C ILE A 211 23.40 -19.12 6.58
N GLU A 212 23.00 -20.37 6.38
CA GLU A 212 23.43 -21.48 7.22
C GLU A 212 24.95 -21.49 7.34
N LYS A 213 25.47 -21.74 8.54
CA LYS A 213 26.91 -21.77 8.83
C LYS A 213 27.68 -22.64 7.84
N THR A 214 27.11 -23.75 7.41
CA THR A 214 27.63 -24.66 6.38
C THR A 214 27.80 -23.99 5.02
N LYS A 215 26.81 -23.21 4.55
CA LYS A 215 26.90 -22.47 3.28
C LYS A 215 27.94 -21.35 3.32
N LEU A 216 28.11 -20.68 4.46
CA LEU A 216 29.19 -19.70 4.65
C LEU A 216 30.58 -20.36 4.60
N LEU A 217 30.72 -21.55 5.19
CA LEU A 217 31.96 -22.33 5.14
C LEU A 217 32.27 -22.86 3.73
N GLU A 218 31.26 -23.24 2.96
CA GLU A 218 31.40 -23.62 1.54
C GLU A 218 31.81 -22.44 0.64
N LEU A 219 31.31 -21.23 0.93
CA LEU A 219 31.78 -20.03 0.24
C LEU A 219 33.24 -19.74 0.61
N ARG A 220 33.62 -19.91 1.89
CA ARG A 220 35.00 -19.70 2.36
C ARG A 220 36.03 -20.57 1.64
N SER A 221 35.72 -21.82 1.28
CA SER A 221 36.66 -22.68 0.57
C SER A 221 36.92 -22.23 -0.89
N LYS A 222 36.12 -21.30 -1.40
CA LYS A 222 36.13 -20.85 -2.79
C LYS A 222 36.70 -19.44 -3.00
N PHE A 223 36.92 -18.67 -1.93
CA PHE A 223 37.40 -17.27 -2.01
C PHE A 223 38.56 -17.02 -1.04
N SER A 224 39.50 -16.16 -1.43
CA SER A 224 40.59 -15.72 -0.55
C SER A 224 40.06 -14.80 0.56
N ILE A 225 40.74 -14.75 1.72
CA ILE A 225 40.33 -13.95 2.88
C ILE A 225 40.12 -12.46 2.52
N SER A 226 40.92 -11.92 1.59
CA SER A 226 40.81 -10.55 1.10
C SER A 226 39.55 -10.25 0.29
N GLU A 227 38.93 -11.26 -0.33
CA GLU A 227 37.74 -11.09 -1.20
C GLU A 227 36.42 -11.11 -0.40
N ILE A 228 36.45 -11.64 0.83
CA ILE A 228 35.23 -11.93 1.58
C ILE A 228 34.40 -10.68 1.94
N PRO A 229 34.99 -9.52 2.32
CA PRO A 229 34.19 -8.31 2.57
C PRO A 229 33.34 -7.88 1.37
N CYS A 230 33.91 -7.90 0.16
CA CYS A 230 33.22 -7.54 -1.08
C CYS A 230 32.11 -8.56 -1.41
N LEU A 231 32.36 -9.85 -1.18
CA LEU A 231 31.35 -10.89 -1.36
C LEU A 231 30.16 -10.70 -0.39
N ILE A 232 30.43 -10.43 0.89
CA ILE A 232 29.39 -10.18 1.89
C ILE A 232 28.55 -8.96 1.53
N GLU A 233 29.20 -7.93 0.98
CA GLU A 233 28.51 -6.74 0.50
C GLU A 233 27.51 -7.06 -0.62
N LYS A 234 27.92 -7.86 -1.62
CA LYS A 234 27.05 -8.32 -2.72
C LYS A 234 25.92 -9.22 -2.23
N ILE A 235 26.20 -10.09 -1.26
CA ILE A 235 25.19 -10.95 -0.63
C ILE A 235 24.15 -10.09 0.10
N ALA A 236 24.58 -9.07 0.83
CA ALA A 236 23.68 -8.15 1.52
C ALA A 236 22.75 -7.42 0.53
N GLU A 237 23.28 -6.97 -0.62
CA GLU A 237 22.47 -6.36 -1.69
C GLU A 237 21.42 -7.33 -2.24
N ALA A 238 21.82 -8.56 -2.56
CA ALA A 238 20.91 -9.58 -3.08
C ALA A 238 19.77 -9.88 -2.08
N ILE A 239 20.10 -10.03 -0.79
CA ILE A 239 19.10 -10.26 0.26
C ILE A 239 18.12 -9.09 0.36
N LEU A 240 18.61 -7.85 0.32
CA LEU A 240 17.73 -6.66 0.39
C LEU A 240 16.78 -6.57 -0.82
N LEU A 241 17.25 -6.92 -2.02
CA LEU A 241 16.41 -6.97 -3.23
C LEU A 241 15.34 -8.05 -3.11
N MET A 242 15.70 -9.24 -2.63
CA MET A 242 14.74 -10.35 -2.45
C MET A 242 13.71 -10.05 -1.36
N ASN A 243 14.09 -9.25 -0.35
CA ASN A 243 13.23 -8.94 0.78
C ASN A 243 12.21 -7.83 0.51
N GLU A 244 12.25 -7.14 -0.64
CA GLU A 244 11.19 -6.17 -1.02
C GLU A 244 9.81 -6.81 -1.18
N ASP A 245 9.75 -8.11 -1.48
CA ASP A 245 8.53 -8.89 -1.73
C ASP A 245 8.11 -9.80 -0.57
N VAL A 246 8.80 -9.76 0.58
CA VAL A 246 8.55 -10.69 1.68
C VAL A 246 7.19 -10.41 2.33
N ARG A 247 6.30 -11.39 2.16
CA ARG A 247 4.97 -11.46 2.78
C ARG A 247 5.10 -11.82 4.26
N GLU A 248 4.10 -11.39 5.03
CA GLU A 248 3.91 -11.69 6.46
C GLU A 248 4.36 -13.12 6.82
N ILE A 249 5.51 -13.24 7.49
CA ILE A 249 5.93 -14.48 8.14
C ILE A 249 5.03 -14.63 9.36
N GLU A 250 4.50 -15.83 9.58
CA GLU A 250 3.73 -16.14 10.78
C GLU A 250 4.65 -15.98 12.00
N MET A 251 4.40 -14.95 12.82
CA MET A 251 5.25 -14.60 13.95
C MET A 251 4.91 -15.49 15.15
N THR A 252 5.73 -16.49 15.40
CA THR A 252 5.68 -17.34 16.60
C THR A 252 6.65 -16.83 17.69
N GLU A 253 6.69 -17.48 18.86
CA GLU A 253 7.59 -17.08 19.94
C GLU A 253 9.07 -17.18 19.53
N GLY A 254 9.85 -16.15 19.84
CA GLY A 254 11.29 -16.07 19.51
C GLY A 254 11.61 -15.72 18.06
N VAL A 255 10.63 -15.77 17.14
CA VAL A 255 10.80 -15.42 15.72
C VAL A 255 10.58 -13.92 15.50
N TYR A 256 11.56 -13.26 14.87
CA TYR A 256 11.51 -11.83 14.56
C TYR A 256 11.97 -11.53 13.14
N ILE A 257 11.60 -10.35 12.67
CA ILE A 257 12.12 -9.75 11.44
C ILE A 257 12.75 -8.43 11.84
N ASP A 258 13.96 -8.17 11.37
CA ASP A 258 14.53 -6.84 11.42
C ASP A 258 13.75 -5.95 10.45
N TYR A 259 13.15 -4.89 10.95
CA TYR A 259 12.52 -3.88 10.11
C TYR A 259 13.33 -2.60 10.16
N ILE A 260 13.43 -1.95 9.01
CA ILE A 260 13.78 -0.53 8.94
C ILE A 260 12.51 0.31 8.92
N LEU A 261 12.44 1.29 9.81
CA LEU A 261 11.36 2.25 9.95
C LEU A 261 11.93 3.66 9.81
N LEU A 262 11.42 4.44 8.87
CA LEU A 262 11.72 5.86 8.72
C LEU A 262 10.54 6.66 9.25
N PHE A 263 10.80 7.51 10.24
CA PHE A 263 9.85 8.50 10.71
C PHE A 263 10.35 9.91 10.42
N LYS A 264 9.41 10.83 10.23
CA LYS A 264 9.67 12.25 10.02
C LYS A 264 8.97 13.07 11.08
N LYS A 265 9.68 13.99 11.73
CA LYS A 265 9.08 14.88 12.73
C LYS A 265 8.15 15.86 12.03
N ARG A 266 6.89 15.88 12.49
CA ARG A 266 5.90 16.87 12.05
C ARG A 266 6.46 18.26 12.21
N LYS A 267 6.34 19.07 11.15
CA LYS A 267 6.51 20.53 11.30
C LYS A 267 5.43 21.01 12.27
N ARG A 268 5.77 21.64 13.41
CA ARG A 268 4.77 22.36 14.22
C ARG A 268 4.32 23.51 13.36
N ARG A 269 3.22 23.27 12.63
CA ARG A 269 2.42 24.36 12.14
C ARG A 269 2.04 25.18 13.37
N HIS A 270 2.31 26.49 13.35
CA HIS A 270 1.47 27.42 14.08
C HIS A 270 0.03 26.97 13.91
N ARG A 271 -0.68 26.93 15.02
CA ARG A 271 -2.04 26.40 15.15
C ARG A 271 -3.02 27.34 14.44
N ASN A 272 -2.80 27.63 13.15
CA ASN A 272 -3.90 27.87 12.25
C ASN A 272 -4.58 26.52 12.12
N LYS A 273 -5.72 26.41 12.79
CA LYS A 273 -6.78 25.46 12.48
C LYS A 273 -6.94 25.52 10.95
N THR A 274 -6.30 24.62 10.20
CA THR A 274 -6.74 24.33 8.83
C THR A 274 -8.06 23.60 9.04
N GLU A 275 -9.10 24.38 9.30
CA GLU A 275 -10.47 23.95 9.22
C GLU A 275 -10.65 23.65 7.74
N ILE A 276 -10.53 22.38 7.37
CA ILE A 276 -10.92 21.98 6.03
C ILE A 276 -12.43 22.14 5.97
N GLU A 277 -12.90 22.89 5.01
CA GLU A 277 -14.33 23.11 4.85
C GLU A 277 -14.92 21.84 4.22
N VAL A 278 -15.93 21.30 4.90
CA VAL A 278 -16.60 20.07 4.46
C VAL A 278 -18.04 20.43 4.13
N SER A 279 -18.44 20.09 2.91
CA SER A 279 -19.83 20.20 2.48
C SER A 279 -20.30 18.88 1.89
N VAL A 280 -21.61 18.68 1.92
CA VAL A 280 -22.24 17.48 1.40
C VAL A 280 -23.28 17.90 0.39
N ALA A 281 -23.18 17.36 -0.81
CA ALA A 281 -24.13 17.57 -1.89
C ALA A 281 -24.74 16.24 -2.30
N LYS A 282 -25.85 16.29 -3.04
CA LYS A 282 -26.43 15.10 -3.66
C LYS A 282 -25.56 14.60 -4.82
N ASP A 283 -25.20 15.52 -5.72
CA ASP A 283 -24.52 15.26 -6.99
C ASP A 283 -23.40 16.28 -7.22
N PHE A 284 -22.50 16.01 -8.18
CA PHE A 284 -21.55 17.01 -8.66
C PHE A 284 -22.29 18.12 -9.43
N SER A 285 -21.84 19.37 -9.33
CA SER A 285 -22.24 20.37 -10.32
C SER A 285 -21.64 20.06 -11.70
N GLU A 286 -22.20 20.65 -12.77
CA GLU A 286 -21.66 20.46 -14.13
C GLU A 286 -20.20 20.92 -14.23
N GLU A 287 -19.86 22.06 -13.59
CA GLU A 287 -18.50 22.59 -13.54
C GLU A 287 -17.54 21.66 -12.80
N GLU A 288 -17.95 21.11 -11.66
CA GLU A 288 -17.15 20.16 -10.88
C GLU A 288 -16.89 18.87 -11.66
N TRP A 289 -17.93 18.33 -12.31
CA TRP A 289 -17.80 17.13 -13.12
C TRP A 289 -16.89 17.36 -14.34
N LEU A 290 -17.03 18.50 -15.03
CA LEU A 290 -16.19 18.84 -16.16
C LEU A 290 -14.71 18.93 -15.75
N ALA A 291 -14.42 19.59 -14.63
CA ALA A 291 -13.06 19.69 -14.10
C ALA A 291 -12.48 18.32 -13.72
N LEU A 292 -13.27 17.46 -13.04
CA LEU A 292 -12.85 16.13 -12.62
C LEU A 292 -12.69 15.15 -13.78
N SER A 293 -13.42 15.33 -14.88
CA SER A 293 -13.42 14.40 -16.04
C SER A 293 -12.04 14.21 -16.68
N GLN A 294 -11.10 15.15 -16.44
CA GLN A 294 -9.72 15.11 -16.92
C GLN A 294 -8.75 14.43 -15.94
N SER A 295 -9.21 14.03 -14.76
CA SER A 295 -8.38 13.38 -13.73
C SER A 295 -8.19 11.89 -14.00
N ASN A 296 -6.98 11.40 -13.79
CA ASN A 296 -6.66 9.96 -13.88
C ASN A 296 -7.30 9.13 -12.74
N GLU A 297 -7.80 9.81 -11.71
CA GLU A 297 -8.44 9.16 -10.55
C GLU A 297 -9.89 8.75 -10.85
N ILE A 298 -10.52 9.39 -11.84
CA ILE A 298 -11.92 9.18 -12.14
C ILE A 298 -12.16 7.96 -13.02
N THR A 299 -13.32 7.35 -12.85
CA THR A 299 -13.89 6.37 -13.75
C THR A 299 -15.34 6.73 -14.03
N PHE A 300 -15.96 6.10 -15.03
CA PHE A 300 -17.40 6.23 -15.27
C PHE A 300 -18.25 6.04 -14.00
N TYR A 301 -17.83 5.18 -13.07
CA TYR A 301 -18.58 4.87 -11.86
C TYR A 301 -18.64 6.00 -10.82
N HIS A 302 -17.84 7.06 -10.99
CA HIS A 302 -17.94 8.26 -10.15
C HIS A 302 -19.02 9.23 -10.64
N SER A 303 -19.57 9.02 -11.83
CA SER A 303 -20.50 9.95 -12.49
C SER A 303 -21.83 10.12 -11.77
N ASN A 304 -22.48 11.26 -12.02
CA ASN A 304 -23.86 11.50 -11.58
C ASN A 304 -24.82 10.51 -12.27
N GLU A 305 -24.59 10.22 -13.55
CA GLU A 305 -25.37 9.32 -14.38
C GLU A 305 -25.38 7.90 -13.81
N TRP A 306 -24.21 7.38 -13.42
CA TRP A 306 -24.11 6.06 -12.80
C TRP A 306 -24.92 5.98 -11.50
N ARG A 307 -24.78 6.98 -10.62
CA ARG A 307 -25.51 6.99 -9.36
C ARG A 307 -27.02 7.12 -9.55
N LYS A 308 -27.45 7.92 -10.54
CA LYS A 308 -28.87 8.02 -10.92
C LYS A 308 -29.42 6.68 -11.43
N VAL A 309 -28.65 5.90 -12.20
CA VAL A 309 -29.03 4.53 -12.59
C VAL A 309 -29.25 3.67 -11.36
N LEU A 310 -28.36 3.75 -10.37
CA LEU A 310 -28.45 2.94 -9.15
C LEU A 310 -29.65 3.34 -8.27
N GLU A 311 -29.85 4.65 -8.03
CA GLU A 311 -30.99 5.17 -7.27
C GLU A 311 -32.32 4.69 -7.86
N THR A 312 -32.47 4.85 -9.19
CA THR A 312 -33.71 4.52 -9.90
C THR A 312 -33.94 3.01 -10.04
N THR A 313 -32.89 2.20 -9.97
CA THR A 313 -32.98 0.74 -10.07
C THR A 313 -33.35 0.10 -8.74
N TYR A 314 -32.65 0.46 -7.67
CA TYR A 314 -32.74 -0.30 -6.41
C TYR A 314 -33.69 0.31 -5.39
N GLY A 315 -34.05 1.59 -5.53
CA GLY A 315 -34.84 2.31 -4.54
C GLY A 315 -34.14 2.39 -3.17
N GLY A 316 -34.58 3.31 -2.31
CA GLY A 316 -34.05 3.44 -0.94
C GLY A 316 -32.59 3.90 -0.82
N CYS A 317 -31.86 3.99 -1.93
CA CYS A 317 -30.51 4.52 -1.98
C CYS A 317 -30.52 6.02 -2.34
N LYS A 318 -29.54 6.78 -1.85
CA LYS A 318 -29.40 8.22 -2.13
C LYS A 318 -27.97 8.58 -2.49
N SER A 319 -27.79 9.33 -3.56
CA SER A 319 -26.50 9.85 -4.01
C SER A 319 -25.99 10.87 -3.02
N ILE A 320 -24.69 10.80 -2.79
CA ILE A 320 -23.99 11.72 -1.92
C ILE A 320 -22.62 12.02 -2.51
N VAL A 321 -22.23 13.28 -2.47
CA VAL A 321 -20.88 13.77 -2.74
C VAL A 321 -20.42 14.49 -1.49
N ILE A 322 -19.39 13.97 -0.83
CA ILE A 322 -18.72 14.68 0.26
C ILE A 322 -17.57 15.48 -0.35
N LYS A 323 -17.60 16.80 -0.20
CA LYS A 323 -16.61 17.74 -0.71
C LYS A 323 -15.71 18.20 0.43
N PHE A 324 -14.40 18.09 0.23
CA PHE A 324 -13.36 18.52 1.16
C PHE A 324 -12.56 19.64 0.50
N LYS A 325 -12.79 20.89 0.91
CA LYS A 325 -11.99 22.04 0.48
C LYS A 325 -10.80 22.17 1.44
N LEU A 326 -9.62 21.73 0.97
CA LEU A 326 -8.37 21.73 1.75
C LEU A 326 -7.66 23.10 1.68
N SER A 327 -7.86 23.81 0.56
CA SER A 327 -7.52 25.22 0.32
C SER A 327 -8.36 25.73 -0.86
N GLU A 328 -8.27 27.02 -1.21
CA GLU A 328 -8.98 27.60 -2.37
C GLU A 328 -8.79 26.79 -3.66
N GLU A 329 -7.56 26.37 -3.94
CA GLU A 329 -7.22 25.61 -5.15
C GLU A 329 -7.26 24.08 -4.98
N ARG A 330 -7.44 23.56 -3.77
CA ARG A 330 -7.32 22.10 -3.51
C ARG A 330 -8.61 21.55 -2.94
N ILE A 331 -9.38 20.92 -3.82
CA ILE A 331 -10.66 20.31 -3.49
C ILE A 331 -10.60 18.81 -3.80
N VAL A 332 -11.01 18.00 -2.83
CA VAL A 332 -11.13 16.54 -2.99
C VAL A 332 -12.57 16.14 -2.75
N TYR A 333 -13.06 15.19 -3.54
CA TYR A 333 -14.41 14.69 -3.48
C TYR A 333 -14.43 13.21 -3.14
N LEU A 334 -15.44 12.79 -2.39
CA LEU A 334 -15.78 11.41 -2.14
C LEU A 334 -17.23 11.16 -2.58
N PRO A 335 -17.44 10.80 -3.87
CA PRO A 335 -18.75 10.37 -4.32
C PRO A 335 -19.09 8.99 -3.72
N GLY A 336 -20.36 8.81 -3.41
CA GLY A 336 -20.89 7.52 -3.00
C GLY A 336 -22.41 7.46 -3.10
N LEU A 337 -22.92 6.32 -2.67
CA LEU A 337 -24.33 6.03 -2.55
C LEU A 337 -24.61 5.63 -1.10
N TRP A 338 -25.52 6.33 -0.44
CA TRP A 338 -26.10 5.89 0.82
C TRP A 338 -27.03 4.72 0.50
N VAL A 339 -26.71 3.52 0.97
CA VAL A 339 -27.38 2.26 0.55
C VAL A 339 -28.38 1.69 1.55
N GLY A 340 -28.44 2.26 2.76
CA GLY A 340 -29.43 1.85 3.75
C GLY A 340 -29.04 2.21 5.17
N VAL A 341 -29.74 1.62 6.12
CA VAL A 341 -29.54 1.80 7.57
C VAL A 341 -29.22 0.43 8.18
N LEU A 342 -28.13 0.36 8.93
CA LEU A 342 -27.69 -0.81 9.67
C LEU A 342 -28.65 -1.11 10.84
N GLN A 343 -28.56 -2.31 11.42
CA GLN A 343 -29.39 -2.72 12.58
C GLN A 343 -29.30 -1.76 13.77
N ASN A 344 -28.18 -1.05 13.91
CA ASN A 344 -27.96 -0.04 14.97
C ASN A 344 -28.54 1.36 14.62
N GLY A 345 -29.33 1.48 13.55
CA GLY A 345 -29.94 2.74 13.14
C GLY A 345 -29.02 3.70 12.39
N LYS A 346 -27.75 3.34 12.13
CA LYS A 346 -26.80 4.19 11.40
C LYS A 346 -26.81 3.92 9.90
N GLY A 347 -26.67 4.95 9.07
CA GLY A 347 -26.55 4.85 7.62
C GLY A 347 -25.27 4.14 7.15
N TRP A 348 -25.24 3.65 5.91
CA TRP A 348 -24.05 3.10 5.27
C TRP A 348 -23.83 3.70 3.89
N ILE A 349 -22.58 4.09 3.59
CA ILE A 349 -22.20 4.56 2.25
C ILE A 349 -21.38 3.49 1.52
N GLU A 350 -21.66 3.31 0.24
CA GLU A 350 -20.76 2.65 -0.69
C GLU A 350 -20.23 3.67 -1.69
N SER A 351 -18.92 3.94 -1.66
CA SER A 351 -18.27 4.73 -2.70
C SER A 351 -18.18 3.95 -4.03
N SER A 352 -18.24 2.62 -3.92
CA SER A 352 -18.17 1.66 -5.03
C SER A 352 -19.34 0.67 -4.92
N TYR A 353 -20.44 0.98 -5.58
CA TYR A 353 -21.63 0.13 -5.54
C TYR A 353 -21.53 -1.02 -6.55
N ALA A 354 -22.17 -2.16 -6.25
CA ALA A 354 -22.20 -3.35 -7.11
C ALA A 354 -20.80 -3.89 -7.51
N GLY A 355 -19.80 -3.74 -6.63
CA GLY A 355 -18.44 -4.22 -6.87
C GLY A 355 -17.65 -3.46 -7.93
N THR A 356 -18.07 -2.23 -8.24
CA THR A 356 -17.39 -1.32 -9.17
C THR A 356 -16.24 -0.55 -8.50
N TYR A 357 -15.77 0.54 -9.11
CA TYR A 357 -14.72 1.41 -8.55
C TYR A 357 -15.33 2.72 -8.03
N GLY A 358 -14.71 3.27 -6.99
CA GLY A 358 -15.05 4.52 -6.33
C GLY A 358 -13.79 5.12 -5.70
N GLY A 359 -13.95 5.84 -4.60
CA GLY A 359 -12.87 6.43 -3.81
C GLY A 359 -12.76 7.93 -3.94
N LEU A 360 -11.63 8.45 -3.47
CA LEU A 360 -11.34 9.89 -3.49
C LEU A 360 -10.94 10.32 -4.89
N VAL A 361 -11.52 11.41 -5.37
CA VAL A 361 -11.21 12.01 -6.66
C VAL A 361 -10.93 13.50 -6.52
N SER A 362 -9.99 14.00 -7.31
CA SER A 362 -9.62 15.41 -7.37
C SER A 362 -9.01 15.74 -8.73
N VAL A 363 -9.08 17.00 -9.12
CA VAL A 363 -8.38 17.54 -10.29
C VAL A 363 -6.86 17.51 -10.07
N HIS A 364 -6.43 17.67 -8.81
CA HIS A 364 -5.02 17.66 -8.44
C HIS A 364 -4.64 16.37 -7.72
N SER A 365 -3.35 16.04 -7.69
CA SER A 365 -2.84 14.87 -6.97
C SER A 365 -3.24 14.91 -5.48
N ILE A 366 -3.71 13.77 -4.97
CA ILE A 366 -4.10 13.59 -3.56
C ILE A 366 -2.91 12.97 -2.82
N GLY A 367 -2.26 13.75 -1.97
CA GLY A 367 -1.12 13.31 -1.17
C GLY A 367 -1.53 12.72 0.18
N TYR A 368 -0.57 12.08 0.86
CA TYR A 368 -0.78 11.47 2.18
C TYR A 368 -1.39 12.43 3.21
N ARG A 369 -0.94 13.69 3.21
CA ARG A 369 -1.44 14.73 4.13
C ARG A 369 -2.92 15.07 3.89
N ASP A 370 -3.35 15.05 2.63
CA ASP A 370 -4.74 15.31 2.27
C ASP A 370 -5.63 14.18 2.78
N ILE A 371 -5.18 12.94 2.60
CA ILE A 371 -5.84 11.74 3.13
C ILE A 371 -5.97 11.82 4.65
N GLU A 372 -4.93 12.22 5.38
CA GLU A 372 -4.99 12.34 6.84
C GLU A 372 -6.04 13.39 7.29
N LEU A 373 -6.11 14.52 6.60
CA LEU A 373 -7.10 15.57 6.89
C LEU A 373 -8.53 15.08 6.58
N ILE A 374 -8.72 14.47 5.41
CA ILE A 374 -10.01 13.92 4.96
C ILE A 374 -10.51 12.84 5.93
N LEU A 375 -9.66 11.90 6.35
CA LEU A 375 -10.02 10.85 7.28
C LEU A 375 -10.42 11.39 8.67
N LYS A 376 -9.84 12.51 9.11
CA LYS A 376 -10.26 13.19 10.34
C LYS A 376 -11.62 13.85 10.17
N ALA A 377 -11.81 14.59 9.08
CA ALA A 377 -13.09 15.24 8.77
C ALA A 377 -14.24 14.25 8.55
N LEU A 378 -13.97 13.10 7.93
CA LEU A 378 -14.97 12.06 7.67
C LEU A 378 -15.67 11.59 8.95
N LYS A 379 -14.98 11.56 10.09
CA LYS A 379 -15.59 11.19 11.37
C LYS A 379 -16.71 12.16 11.76
N SER A 380 -16.45 13.45 11.66
CA SER A 380 -17.46 14.50 11.94
C SER A 380 -18.62 14.46 10.95
N VAL A 381 -18.36 14.14 9.67
CA VAL A 381 -19.42 13.92 8.67
C VAL A 381 -20.28 12.71 9.06
N PHE A 382 -19.65 11.61 9.48
CA PHE A 382 -20.37 10.41 9.87
C PHE A 382 -21.22 10.63 11.11
N GLU A 383 -20.72 11.34 12.11
CA GLU A 383 -21.50 11.74 13.29
C GLU A 383 -22.68 12.63 12.90
N GLY A 384 -22.43 13.70 12.13
CA GLY A 384 -23.46 14.69 11.76
C GLY A 384 -24.57 14.14 10.86
N LEU A 385 -24.27 13.13 10.04
CA LEU A 385 -25.24 12.46 9.18
C LEU A 385 -25.73 11.12 9.75
N ASN A 386 -25.33 10.74 10.97
CA ASN A 386 -25.65 9.44 11.57
C ASN A 386 -25.28 8.24 10.66
N ILE A 387 -24.07 8.24 10.10
CA ILE A 387 -23.50 7.18 9.25
C ILE A 387 -22.56 6.31 10.08
N GLY A 388 -22.70 4.98 9.94
CA GLY A 388 -21.87 3.99 10.63
C GLY A 388 -20.55 3.69 9.92
N GLY A 389 -20.43 4.04 8.64
CA GLY A 389 -19.18 3.95 7.90
C GLY A 389 -19.37 3.96 6.39
N ILE A 390 -18.25 3.71 5.69
CA ILE A 390 -18.17 3.66 4.23
C ILE A 390 -17.31 2.48 3.75
N SER A 391 -17.74 1.86 2.66
CA SER A 391 -16.93 0.93 1.84
C SER A 391 -16.34 1.64 0.63
N ILE A 392 -15.06 1.42 0.36
CA ILE A 392 -14.34 2.05 -0.76
C ILE A 392 -13.54 0.99 -1.52
N ILE A 393 -13.82 0.83 -2.81
CA ILE A 393 -12.96 0.12 -3.77
C ILE A 393 -12.35 1.17 -4.71
N PRO A 394 -11.08 1.57 -4.55
CA PRO A 394 -10.47 2.58 -5.40
C PRO A 394 -10.37 2.11 -6.85
N ASN A 395 -10.24 3.07 -7.78
CA ASN A 395 -9.79 2.80 -9.14
C ASN A 395 -8.40 2.09 -9.10
N PRO A 396 -8.20 0.90 -9.71
CA PRO A 396 -6.95 0.14 -9.57
C PRO A 396 -5.71 0.79 -10.20
N ILE A 397 -5.89 1.77 -11.10
CA ILE A 397 -4.79 2.57 -11.65
C ILE A 397 -4.56 3.89 -10.89
N SER A 398 -5.39 4.16 -9.88
CA SER A 398 -5.26 5.31 -8.99
C SER A 398 -3.93 5.28 -8.25
N THR A 399 -3.34 6.46 -8.06
CA THR A 399 -2.19 6.62 -7.16
C THR A 399 -2.60 6.73 -5.69
N VAL A 400 -3.89 6.92 -5.43
CA VAL A 400 -4.45 7.22 -4.11
C VAL A 400 -4.67 5.92 -3.33
N ASN A 401 -3.85 5.75 -2.29
CA ASN A 401 -3.96 4.61 -1.39
C ASN A 401 -4.35 5.07 0.02
N LEU A 402 -5.40 4.47 0.57
CA LEU A 402 -5.78 4.69 1.96
C LEU A 402 -4.87 3.88 2.92
N PRO A 403 -4.67 4.35 4.17
CA PRO A 403 -3.85 3.65 5.14
C PRO A 403 -4.30 2.19 5.35
N LEU A 404 -3.34 1.26 5.45
CA LEU A 404 -3.61 -0.17 5.59
C LEU A 404 -4.46 -0.54 6.80
N LEU A 405 -4.53 0.32 7.83
CA LEU A 405 -5.40 0.10 8.99
C LEU A 405 -6.89 0.06 8.63
N TYR A 406 -7.28 0.66 7.49
CA TYR A 406 -8.65 0.62 6.97
C TYR A 406 -8.85 -0.49 5.92
N LYS A 407 -7.81 -1.28 5.62
CA LYS A 407 -7.90 -2.34 4.62
C LYS A 407 -8.86 -3.42 5.12
N LYS A 408 -9.87 -3.72 4.30
CA LYS A 408 -10.82 -4.82 4.54
C LYS A 408 -10.45 -6.08 3.77
N GLY A 409 -9.80 -5.94 2.62
CA GLY A 409 -9.30 -7.06 1.85
C GLY A 409 -8.57 -6.63 0.59
N ARG A 410 -8.36 -7.60 -0.31
CA ARG A 410 -7.67 -7.41 -1.58
C ARG A 410 -8.42 -8.09 -2.72
N SER A 411 -8.27 -7.55 -3.92
CA SER A 411 -8.73 -8.14 -5.17
C SER A 411 -7.73 -7.81 -6.27
N TYR A 412 -8.04 -8.20 -7.50
CA TYR A 412 -7.25 -7.85 -8.67
C TYR A 412 -8.14 -7.65 -9.89
N THR A 413 -7.63 -6.90 -10.87
CA THR A 413 -8.23 -6.68 -12.18
C THR A 413 -7.20 -6.96 -13.29
N HIS A 414 -7.61 -6.86 -14.55
CA HIS A 414 -6.72 -6.97 -15.71
C HIS A 414 -6.84 -5.72 -16.57
N ILE A 415 -5.72 -5.08 -16.85
CA ILE A 415 -5.66 -3.79 -17.54
C ILE A 415 -4.73 -3.91 -18.75
N LEU A 416 -5.25 -3.54 -19.91
CA LEU A 416 -4.50 -3.45 -21.15
C LEU A 416 -4.26 -1.97 -21.47
N ASP A 417 -3.01 -1.60 -21.71
CA ASP A 417 -2.67 -0.30 -22.30
C ASP A 417 -3.10 -0.29 -23.77
N ILE A 418 -4.01 0.62 -24.11
CA ILE A 418 -4.59 0.78 -25.45
C ILE A 418 -4.26 2.12 -26.08
N ASN A 419 -3.36 2.92 -25.49
CA ASN A 419 -2.86 4.17 -26.06
C ASN A 419 -1.83 3.92 -27.18
N LYS A 420 -2.19 3.03 -28.10
CA LYS A 420 -1.31 2.44 -29.12
C LYS A 420 -2.09 2.13 -30.38
N GLU A 421 -1.37 1.79 -31.45
CA GLU A 421 -2.00 1.21 -32.63
C GLU A 421 -2.71 -0.09 -32.29
N PHE A 422 -3.90 -0.28 -32.85
CA PHE A 422 -4.58 -1.57 -32.76
C PHE A 422 -3.71 -2.72 -33.30
N ASN A 423 -2.95 -2.50 -34.37
CA ASN A 423 -2.07 -3.53 -34.94
C ASN A 423 -0.95 -3.95 -33.99
N GLU A 424 -0.42 -3.02 -33.18
CA GLU A 424 0.57 -3.35 -32.15
C GLU A 424 -0.04 -4.28 -31.11
N ILE A 425 -1.21 -3.90 -30.58
CA ILE A 425 -1.94 -4.68 -29.57
C ILE A 425 -2.33 -6.06 -30.12
N TRP A 426 -2.84 -6.10 -31.35
CA TRP A 426 -3.24 -7.33 -32.01
C TRP A 426 -2.06 -8.30 -32.21
N ASN A 427 -0.89 -7.79 -32.59
CA ASN A 427 0.27 -8.61 -32.86
C ASN A 427 1.01 -9.04 -31.59
N HIS A 428 1.16 -8.14 -30.61
CA HIS A 428 2.04 -8.33 -29.46
C HIS A 428 1.33 -8.66 -28.15
N ASN A 429 0.07 -8.23 -27.97
CA ASN A 429 -0.69 -8.50 -26.73
C ASN A 429 -1.64 -9.68 -26.90
N PHE A 430 -2.42 -9.72 -27.99
CA PHE A 430 -3.40 -10.79 -28.17
C PHE A 430 -2.68 -12.12 -28.36
N THR A 431 -3.11 -13.13 -27.62
CA THR A 431 -2.62 -14.50 -27.78
C THR A 431 -3.04 -15.08 -29.13
N SER A 432 -2.31 -16.08 -29.62
CA SER A 432 -2.72 -16.85 -30.81
C SER A 432 -4.11 -17.46 -30.64
N TYR A 433 -4.47 -17.87 -29.42
CA TYR A 433 -5.83 -18.32 -29.10
C TYR A 433 -6.88 -17.25 -29.39
N ALA A 434 -6.72 -16.04 -28.83
CA ALA A 434 -7.68 -14.95 -29.03
C ALA A 434 -7.81 -14.55 -30.51
N ARG A 435 -6.69 -14.42 -31.22
CA ARG A 435 -6.69 -14.12 -32.66
C ARG A 435 -7.41 -15.18 -33.48
N ASN A 436 -7.18 -16.46 -33.20
CA ASN A 436 -7.85 -17.55 -33.90
C ASN A 436 -9.36 -17.59 -33.63
N ARG A 437 -9.79 -17.27 -32.40
CA ARG A 437 -11.22 -17.12 -32.07
C ARG A 437 -11.88 -15.95 -32.79
N CYS A 438 -11.19 -14.82 -32.91
CA CYS A 438 -11.68 -13.67 -33.69
C CYS A 438 -11.86 -14.04 -35.17
N ARG A 439 -10.84 -14.65 -35.79
CA ARG A 439 -10.91 -15.11 -37.19
C ARG A 439 -12.01 -16.15 -37.41
N LYS A 440 -12.23 -17.02 -36.42
CA LYS A 440 -13.34 -17.98 -36.45
C LYS A 440 -14.68 -17.26 -36.50
N ALA A 441 -14.89 -16.26 -35.66
CA ALA A 441 -16.13 -15.48 -35.64
C ALA A 441 -16.37 -14.77 -36.97
N GLU A 442 -15.33 -14.15 -37.55
CA GLU A 442 -15.39 -13.53 -38.88
C GLU A 442 -15.76 -14.56 -39.96
N LYS A 443 -15.12 -15.74 -39.96
CA LYS A 443 -15.41 -16.83 -40.91
C LYS A 443 -16.84 -17.39 -40.75
N CYS A 444 -17.37 -17.38 -39.53
CA CYS A 444 -18.76 -17.74 -39.27
C CYS A 444 -19.76 -16.68 -39.76
N GLY A 445 -19.31 -15.50 -40.21
CA GLY A 445 -20.18 -14.41 -40.67
C GLY A 445 -20.69 -13.49 -39.55
N VAL A 446 -20.08 -13.53 -38.37
CA VAL A 446 -20.48 -12.66 -37.25
C VAL A 446 -20.16 -11.20 -37.58
N LYS A 447 -21.17 -10.33 -37.50
CA LYS A 447 -21.05 -8.87 -37.66
C LYS A 447 -21.08 -8.20 -36.30
N ILE A 448 -20.30 -7.14 -36.13
CA ILE A 448 -20.25 -6.36 -34.89
C ILE A 448 -20.67 -4.92 -35.15
N TYR A 449 -21.52 -4.37 -34.29
CA TYR A 449 -21.91 -2.97 -34.29
C TYR A 449 -22.26 -2.49 -32.88
N VAL A 450 -22.43 -1.17 -32.70
CA VAL A 450 -22.94 -0.58 -31.46
C VAL A 450 -24.43 -0.32 -31.64
N ASP A 451 -25.23 -0.75 -30.66
CA ASP A 451 -26.68 -0.52 -30.66
C ASP A 451 -27.15 -0.20 -29.24
N ASN A 452 -27.38 1.08 -28.99
CA ASN A 452 -27.82 1.60 -27.70
C ASN A 452 -29.35 1.75 -27.63
N SER A 453 -30.10 1.14 -28.55
CA SER A 453 -31.57 1.14 -28.52
C SER A 453 -32.11 0.37 -27.32
N THR A 454 -33.33 0.73 -26.87
CA THR A 454 -33.97 0.01 -25.76
C THR A 454 -34.23 -1.44 -26.15
N GLU A 455 -34.58 -1.69 -27.43
CA GLU A 455 -34.77 -3.03 -27.99
C GLU A 455 -33.51 -3.88 -27.89
N ALA A 456 -32.33 -3.33 -28.21
CA ALA A 456 -31.07 -4.06 -28.10
C ALA A 456 -30.72 -4.41 -26.64
N PHE A 457 -31.03 -3.52 -25.68
CA PHE A 457 -30.85 -3.80 -24.25
C PHE A 457 -31.80 -4.89 -23.74
N LEU A 458 -33.03 -4.96 -24.25
CA LEU A 458 -33.96 -6.06 -23.95
C LEU A 458 -33.42 -7.39 -24.47
N ASP A 459 -32.97 -7.44 -25.72
CA ASP A 459 -32.36 -8.64 -26.31
C ASP A 459 -31.08 -9.05 -25.53
N TYR A 460 -30.27 -8.08 -25.14
CA TYR A 460 -29.09 -8.31 -24.30
C TYR A 460 -29.46 -8.92 -22.95
N TYR A 461 -30.56 -8.46 -22.32
CA TYR A 461 -31.02 -9.01 -21.05
C TYR A 461 -31.44 -10.48 -21.19
N GLU A 462 -32.10 -10.86 -22.27
CA GLU A 462 -32.42 -12.27 -22.55
C GLU A 462 -31.17 -13.14 -22.68
N MET A 463 -30.14 -12.64 -23.37
CA MET A 463 -28.82 -13.30 -23.42
C MET A 463 -28.16 -13.36 -22.04
N TYR A 464 -28.36 -12.34 -21.21
CA TYR A 464 -27.82 -12.26 -19.86
C TYR A 464 -28.49 -13.28 -18.93
N LEU A 465 -29.81 -13.49 -19.06
CA LEU A 465 -30.55 -14.55 -18.37
C LEU A 465 -30.04 -15.94 -18.77
N ASP A 466 -29.84 -16.20 -20.06
CA ASP A 466 -29.26 -17.45 -20.55
C ASP A 466 -27.83 -17.65 -20.02
N SER A 467 -27.04 -16.58 -19.94
CA SER A 467 -25.70 -16.60 -19.36
C SER A 467 -25.72 -16.88 -17.85
N ALA A 468 -26.64 -16.28 -17.10
CA ALA A 468 -26.80 -16.48 -15.67
C ALA A 468 -27.16 -17.93 -15.30
N LYS A 469 -28.01 -18.59 -16.11
CA LYS A 469 -28.31 -20.03 -15.99
C LYS A 469 -27.04 -20.87 -16.11
N ARG A 470 -26.16 -20.54 -17.07
CA ARG A 470 -24.86 -21.23 -17.24
C ARG A 470 -23.89 -20.98 -16.09
N TRP A 471 -23.97 -19.82 -15.44
CA TRP A 471 -23.20 -19.52 -14.22
C TRP A 471 -23.75 -20.21 -12.97
N GLY A 472 -24.78 -21.04 -13.10
CA GLY A 472 -25.40 -21.76 -11.98
C GLY A 472 -26.19 -20.86 -11.04
N ARG A 473 -26.63 -19.67 -11.49
CA ARG A 473 -27.41 -18.76 -10.66
C ARG A 473 -28.90 -18.96 -10.91
N LYS A 474 -29.67 -19.07 -9.83
CA LYS A 474 -31.14 -19.12 -9.87
C LYS A 474 -31.74 -17.80 -10.39
N ASN A 475 -31.14 -16.68 -9.99
CA ASN A 475 -31.50 -15.33 -10.40
C ASN A 475 -30.28 -14.61 -11.01
N PRO A 476 -30.46 -13.76 -12.04
CA PRO A 476 -29.38 -12.94 -12.56
C PRO A 476 -28.83 -11.99 -11.47
N PRO A 477 -27.55 -11.59 -11.52
CA PRO A 477 -26.98 -10.62 -10.60
C PRO A 477 -27.70 -9.25 -10.61
N TYR A 478 -28.20 -8.84 -11.77
CA TYR A 478 -28.87 -7.55 -11.96
C TYR A 478 -30.28 -7.74 -12.56
N PRO A 479 -31.27 -6.95 -12.11
CA PRO A 479 -32.63 -7.01 -12.64
C PRO A 479 -32.73 -6.33 -14.02
N LEU A 480 -33.85 -6.49 -14.74
CA LEU A 480 -34.05 -5.89 -16.06
C LEU A 480 -34.02 -4.36 -15.99
N GLU A 481 -34.63 -3.79 -14.95
CA GLU A 481 -34.72 -2.36 -14.69
C GLU A 481 -33.34 -1.70 -14.66
N PHE A 482 -32.32 -2.40 -14.17
CA PHE A 482 -30.94 -1.94 -14.19
C PHE A 482 -30.46 -1.66 -15.61
N PHE A 483 -30.67 -2.60 -16.53
CA PHE A 483 -30.25 -2.47 -17.93
C PHE A 483 -31.08 -1.43 -18.68
N ILE A 484 -32.39 -1.35 -18.41
CA ILE A 484 -33.25 -0.30 -18.97
C ILE A 484 -32.77 1.09 -18.50
N ASN A 485 -32.44 1.24 -17.23
CA ASN A 485 -31.96 2.51 -16.70
C ASN A 485 -30.58 2.88 -17.27
N ILE A 486 -29.71 1.89 -17.53
CA ILE A 486 -28.47 2.12 -18.28
C ILE A 486 -28.76 2.56 -19.72
N ALA A 487 -29.72 1.94 -20.40
CA ALA A 487 -30.09 2.32 -21.78
C ALA A 487 -30.51 3.80 -21.88
N LYS A 488 -31.20 4.33 -20.86
CA LYS A 488 -31.61 5.75 -20.80
C LYS A 488 -30.45 6.74 -20.74
N ILE A 489 -29.28 6.31 -20.25
CA ILE A 489 -28.05 7.13 -20.22
C ILE A 489 -27.05 6.71 -21.30
N ALA A 490 -27.43 5.75 -22.14
CA ALA A 490 -26.56 5.21 -23.17
C ALA A 490 -26.19 6.30 -24.19
N SER A 491 -24.90 6.52 -24.35
CA SER A 491 -24.35 7.71 -25.01
C SER A 491 -22.91 7.41 -25.47
N LYS A 492 -22.07 8.44 -25.63
CA LYS A 492 -20.61 8.22 -25.79
C LYS A 492 -19.99 7.51 -24.58
N MET A 493 -20.60 7.64 -23.39
CA MET A 493 -20.06 7.11 -22.14
C MET A 493 -20.46 5.66 -21.85
N VAL A 494 -21.50 5.15 -22.51
CA VAL A 494 -21.95 3.76 -22.35
C VAL A 494 -22.31 3.19 -23.71
N LYS A 495 -21.68 2.09 -24.10
CA LYS A 495 -21.97 1.41 -25.37
C LYS A 495 -22.31 -0.05 -25.14
N LEU A 496 -23.43 -0.47 -25.71
CA LEU A 496 -23.76 -1.87 -25.92
C LEU A 496 -23.23 -2.28 -27.30
N TRP A 497 -22.17 -3.07 -27.30
CA TRP A 497 -21.65 -3.69 -28.52
C TRP A 497 -22.40 -5.01 -28.75
N VAL A 498 -22.91 -5.19 -29.96
CA VAL A 498 -23.76 -6.32 -30.35
C VAL A 498 -23.06 -7.14 -31.43
N ALA A 499 -23.14 -8.46 -31.28
CA ALA A 499 -22.76 -9.41 -32.30
C ALA A 499 -24.01 -9.98 -32.95
N GLU A 500 -24.04 -9.98 -34.28
CA GLU A 500 -25.13 -10.47 -35.10
C GLU A 500 -24.67 -11.59 -36.01
N LEU A 501 -25.51 -12.61 -36.17
CA LEU A 501 -25.33 -13.70 -37.12
C LEU A 501 -26.70 -14.05 -37.72
N ASP A 502 -26.78 -14.16 -39.04
CA ASP A 502 -28.03 -14.46 -39.76
C ASP A 502 -29.20 -13.55 -39.36
N ASN A 503 -28.92 -12.24 -39.26
CA ASN A 503 -29.86 -11.18 -38.84
C ASN A 503 -30.44 -11.38 -37.42
N LYS A 504 -29.78 -12.14 -36.56
CA LYS A 504 -30.13 -12.32 -35.15
C LYS A 504 -29.03 -11.77 -34.27
N ARG A 505 -29.38 -10.98 -33.25
CA ARG A 505 -28.46 -10.59 -32.19
C ARG A 505 -28.15 -11.84 -31.37
N ILE A 506 -26.87 -12.23 -31.26
CA ILE A 506 -26.43 -13.49 -30.64
C ILE A 506 -25.58 -13.30 -29.39
N ALA A 507 -24.95 -12.14 -29.24
CA ALA A 507 -24.15 -11.77 -28.08
C ALA A 507 -24.09 -10.25 -27.94
N GLY A 508 -23.71 -9.80 -26.74
CA GLY A 508 -23.31 -8.42 -26.53
C GLY A 508 -22.32 -8.24 -25.39
N ILE A 509 -21.65 -7.10 -25.39
CA ILE A 509 -20.84 -6.61 -24.26
C ILE A 509 -21.22 -5.17 -23.93
N LEU A 510 -21.34 -4.89 -22.64
CA LEU A 510 -21.63 -3.57 -22.11
C LEU A 510 -20.34 -2.93 -21.63
N LEU A 511 -19.99 -1.79 -22.23
CA LEU A 511 -18.76 -1.05 -21.93
C LEU A 511 -19.09 0.34 -21.39
N PHE A 512 -18.31 0.75 -20.40
CA PHE A 512 -18.40 2.06 -19.76
C PHE A 512 -17.13 2.87 -20.05
N TYR A 513 -17.29 4.12 -20.45
CA TYR A 513 -16.22 5.01 -20.89
C TYR A 513 -16.21 6.23 -19.96
N GLY A 514 -15.05 6.52 -19.37
CA GLY A 514 -14.89 7.68 -18.49
C GLY A 514 -13.53 7.74 -17.83
N GLY A 515 -13.07 8.96 -17.53
CA GLY A 515 -11.66 9.21 -17.23
C GLY A 515 -10.80 8.87 -18.44
N ASP A 516 -9.70 8.13 -18.22
CA ASP A 516 -8.84 7.61 -19.29
C ASP A 516 -9.00 6.09 -19.50
N GLN A 517 -10.20 5.55 -19.25
CA GLN A 517 -10.48 4.12 -19.28
C GLN A 517 -11.74 3.74 -20.05
N VAL A 518 -11.66 2.58 -20.71
CA VAL A 518 -12.80 1.77 -21.17
C VAL A 518 -12.93 0.57 -20.24
N ILE A 519 -14.05 0.46 -19.54
CA ILE A 519 -14.28 -0.58 -18.53
C ILE A 519 -15.27 -1.60 -19.07
N TYR A 520 -14.87 -2.86 -19.07
CA TYR A 520 -15.73 -4.00 -19.37
C TYR A 520 -16.67 -4.27 -18.19
N GLY A 521 -17.95 -3.92 -18.37
CA GLY A 521 -18.98 -4.13 -17.36
C GLY A 521 -19.47 -5.57 -17.34
N SER A 522 -20.03 -6.03 -18.45
CA SER A 522 -20.59 -7.37 -18.56
C SER A 522 -20.64 -7.86 -20.01
N GLY A 523 -20.67 -9.18 -20.19
CA GLY A 523 -20.85 -9.81 -21.49
C GLY A 523 -21.83 -10.96 -21.39
N ALA A 524 -22.66 -11.11 -22.42
CA ALA A 524 -23.73 -12.10 -22.49
C ALA A 524 -23.86 -12.63 -23.91
N PHE A 525 -24.30 -13.88 -24.03
CA PHE A 525 -24.54 -14.51 -25.32
C PHE A 525 -25.50 -15.68 -25.19
N TYR A 526 -26.15 -16.05 -26.28
CA TYR A 526 -26.95 -17.27 -26.34
C TYR A 526 -26.07 -18.52 -26.52
N LYS A 527 -26.26 -19.54 -25.67
CA LYS A 527 -25.42 -20.76 -25.63
C LYS A 527 -25.29 -21.43 -26.99
N GLN A 528 -26.38 -21.48 -27.76
CA GLN A 528 -26.41 -22.13 -29.06
C GLN A 528 -25.48 -21.51 -30.10
N TYR A 529 -25.06 -20.25 -29.92
CA TYR A 529 -24.09 -19.56 -30.79
C TYR A 529 -22.67 -19.54 -30.20
N ALA A 530 -22.40 -20.26 -29.11
CA ALA A 530 -21.04 -20.35 -28.54
C ALA A 530 -19.99 -20.80 -29.56
N PHE A 531 -20.40 -21.63 -30.53
CA PHE A 531 -19.52 -22.16 -31.57
C PHE A 531 -18.88 -21.05 -32.42
N SER A 532 -19.57 -19.92 -32.64
CA SER A 532 -19.08 -18.81 -33.47
C SER A 532 -18.10 -17.89 -32.74
N SER A 533 -17.89 -18.08 -31.42
CA SER A 533 -16.94 -17.27 -30.63
C SER A 533 -17.19 -15.74 -30.66
N PRO A 534 -18.45 -15.26 -30.51
CA PRO A 534 -18.79 -13.85 -30.77
C PRO A 534 -18.12 -12.88 -29.79
N ASN A 535 -17.96 -13.26 -28.52
CA ASN A 535 -17.34 -12.38 -27.50
C ASN A 535 -15.88 -12.01 -27.80
N ASN A 536 -15.12 -12.90 -28.44
CA ASN A 536 -13.76 -12.58 -28.85
C ASN A 536 -13.74 -11.47 -29.89
N LEU A 537 -14.65 -11.53 -30.87
CA LEU A 537 -14.77 -10.53 -31.91
C LEU A 537 -15.30 -9.19 -31.35
N LEU A 538 -16.28 -9.23 -30.45
CA LEU A 538 -16.80 -8.06 -29.73
C LEU A 538 -15.68 -7.30 -29.01
N ILE A 539 -14.87 -7.99 -28.20
CA ILE A 539 -13.75 -7.36 -27.47
C ILE A 539 -12.72 -6.80 -28.44
N LYS A 540 -12.39 -7.53 -29.52
CA LYS A 540 -11.44 -7.07 -30.54
C LYS A 540 -11.90 -5.76 -31.18
N GLU A 541 -13.13 -5.68 -31.66
CA GLU A 541 -13.66 -4.47 -32.32
C GLU A 541 -13.83 -3.31 -31.32
N ALA A 542 -14.22 -3.59 -30.08
CA ALA A 542 -14.28 -2.58 -29.04
C ALA A 542 -12.90 -1.99 -28.69
N ILE A 543 -11.87 -2.83 -28.56
CA ILE A 543 -10.49 -2.37 -28.36
C ILE A 543 -10.02 -1.57 -29.57
N ARG A 544 -10.29 -2.04 -30.79
CA ARG A 544 -9.94 -1.32 -32.02
C ARG A 544 -10.55 0.08 -32.09
N ASP A 545 -11.83 0.23 -31.72
CA ASP A 545 -12.49 1.54 -31.67
C ASP A 545 -11.89 2.46 -30.59
N ALA A 546 -11.43 1.88 -29.48
CA ALA A 546 -10.91 2.63 -28.34
C ALA A 546 -9.43 3.04 -28.49
N CYS A 547 -8.64 2.32 -29.29
CA CYS A 547 -7.23 2.61 -29.54
C CYS A 547 -6.98 4.08 -29.90
N ARG A 548 -5.92 4.68 -29.34
CA ARG A 548 -5.53 6.10 -29.46
C ARG A 548 -6.53 7.13 -28.91
N LYS A 549 -7.73 6.72 -28.52
CA LYS A 549 -8.76 7.60 -27.93
C LYS A 549 -8.80 7.51 -26.41
N TRP A 550 -8.28 6.43 -25.85
CA TRP A 550 -8.29 6.10 -24.44
C TRP A 550 -6.95 5.47 -24.03
N GLY A 551 -6.58 5.63 -22.77
CA GLY A 551 -5.37 5.07 -22.19
C GLY A 551 -5.47 3.58 -21.93
N TYR A 552 -6.55 3.13 -21.30
CA TYR A 552 -6.63 1.76 -20.78
C TYR A 552 -7.95 1.05 -21.08
N PHE A 553 -7.86 -0.26 -21.36
CA PHE A 553 -9.00 -1.18 -21.37
C PHE A 553 -8.95 -2.05 -20.12
N ASN A 554 -9.91 -1.83 -19.22
CA ASN A 554 -10.00 -2.50 -17.93
C ASN A 554 -11.04 -3.62 -18.00
N PHE A 555 -10.59 -4.86 -17.92
CA PHE A 555 -11.45 -6.05 -18.01
C PHE A 555 -12.24 -6.34 -16.72
N GLY A 556 -12.01 -5.59 -15.65
CA GLY A 556 -12.59 -5.85 -14.34
C GLY A 556 -12.07 -7.12 -13.66
N SER A 557 -12.53 -7.36 -12.42
CA SER A 557 -12.09 -8.50 -11.62
C SER A 557 -12.55 -9.85 -12.19
N SER A 558 -11.76 -10.90 -11.94
CA SER A 558 -12.14 -12.30 -12.21
C SER A 558 -12.54 -13.06 -10.93
N LEU A 559 -12.80 -12.32 -9.85
CA LEU A 559 -13.23 -12.84 -8.57
C LEU A 559 -14.74 -12.62 -8.36
N VAL A 560 -15.44 -13.65 -7.91
CA VAL A 560 -16.84 -13.57 -7.47
C VAL A 560 -16.95 -14.16 -6.08
N GLY A 561 -17.35 -13.35 -5.09
CA GLY A 561 -17.41 -13.78 -3.69
C GLY A 561 -16.07 -14.31 -3.16
N GLY A 562 -14.95 -13.75 -3.65
CA GLY A 562 -13.60 -14.17 -3.29
C GLY A 562 -13.08 -15.43 -4.00
N ARG A 563 -13.89 -16.07 -4.86
CA ARG A 563 -13.46 -17.25 -5.65
C ARG A 563 -13.09 -16.85 -7.07
N GLU A 564 -12.02 -17.44 -7.58
CA GLU A 564 -11.53 -17.21 -8.94
C GLU A 564 -12.35 -18.01 -9.97
N LEU A 565 -12.81 -17.32 -11.01
CA LEU A 565 -13.45 -17.94 -12.16
C LEU A 565 -12.39 -18.20 -13.24
N VAL A 566 -11.74 -19.37 -13.20
CA VAL A 566 -10.58 -19.71 -14.05
C VAL A 566 -10.84 -19.47 -15.54
N GLY A 567 -11.99 -19.90 -16.07
CA GLY A 567 -12.34 -19.68 -17.47
C GLY A 567 -12.52 -18.20 -17.85
N VAL A 568 -13.08 -17.39 -16.94
CA VAL A 568 -13.23 -15.94 -17.14
C VAL A 568 -11.86 -15.26 -17.11
N ARG A 569 -10.98 -15.68 -16.19
CA ARG A 569 -9.61 -15.19 -16.12
C ARG A 569 -8.85 -15.49 -17.42
N GLN A 570 -8.83 -16.75 -17.85
CA GLN A 570 -8.15 -17.16 -19.08
C GLN A 570 -8.69 -16.42 -20.32
N PHE A 571 -10.01 -16.21 -20.40
CA PHE A 571 -10.61 -15.42 -21.47
C PHE A 571 -10.06 -13.99 -21.49
N LYS A 572 -10.04 -13.28 -20.36
CA LYS A 572 -9.51 -11.90 -20.25
C LYS A 572 -8.01 -11.85 -20.55
N GLU A 573 -7.24 -12.75 -19.95
CA GLU A 573 -5.78 -12.86 -20.16
C GLU A 573 -5.41 -13.14 -21.62
N SER A 574 -6.30 -13.77 -22.39
CA SER A 574 -6.04 -14.06 -23.81
C SER A 574 -5.88 -12.82 -24.69
N PHE A 575 -6.32 -11.64 -24.23
CA PHE A 575 -6.15 -10.35 -24.90
C PHE A 575 -4.86 -9.59 -24.47
N GLY A 576 -4.03 -10.21 -23.62
CA GLY A 576 -2.77 -9.65 -23.15
C GLY A 576 -2.82 -8.49 -22.13
N PRO A 577 -3.85 -8.34 -21.27
CA PRO A 577 -3.80 -7.36 -20.18
C PRO A 577 -2.81 -7.78 -19.08
N LYS A 578 -2.29 -6.80 -18.34
CA LYS A 578 -1.52 -7.03 -17.12
C LYS A 578 -2.45 -7.17 -15.92
N LYS A 579 -2.13 -8.09 -15.02
CA LYS A 579 -2.83 -8.21 -13.73
C LYS A 579 -2.41 -7.06 -12.80
N ILE A 580 -3.39 -6.37 -12.22
CA ILE A 580 -3.18 -5.28 -11.27
C ILE A 580 -3.93 -5.59 -9.97
N ASP A 581 -3.20 -5.68 -8.86
CA ASP A 581 -3.77 -5.92 -7.53
C ASP A 581 -4.24 -4.59 -6.91
N TYR A 582 -5.34 -4.62 -6.16
CA TYR A 582 -5.84 -3.46 -5.42
C TYR A 582 -6.46 -3.86 -4.08
N ASN A 583 -6.41 -2.94 -3.11
CA ASN A 583 -7.06 -3.11 -1.82
C ASN A 583 -8.47 -2.51 -1.85
N PHE A 584 -9.37 -3.06 -1.05
CA PHE A 584 -10.63 -2.38 -0.72
C PHE A 584 -10.68 -2.10 0.76
N TYR A 585 -11.32 -0.99 1.11
CA TYR A 585 -11.23 -0.35 2.41
C TYR A 585 -12.60 -0.21 3.04
N GLN A 586 -12.61 -0.20 4.37
CA GLN A 586 -13.77 0.08 5.18
C GLN A 586 -13.38 1.07 6.27
N ILE A 587 -14.01 2.25 6.26
CA ILE A 587 -13.80 3.27 7.28
C ILE A 587 -15.06 3.32 8.14
N LEU A 588 -14.90 3.04 9.43
CA LEU A 588 -15.99 3.05 10.38
C LEU A 588 -16.16 4.44 11.00
N GLY A 589 -17.41 4.83 11.23
CA GLY A 589 -17.77 5.92 12.13
C GLY A 589 -17.50 5.56 13.59
N THR A 590 -17.65 6.54 14.47
CA THR A 590 -17.56 6.37 15.93
C THR A 590 -18.74 5.58 16.48
#